data_AF-A0A814KMT8-F1
#
_entry.id   AF-A0A814KMT8-F1
#
_cell.length_a   1.000
_cell.length_b   1.000
_cell.length_c   1.000
_cell.angle_alpha   90.00
_cell.angle_beta   90.00
_cell.angle_gamma   90.00
#
_symmetry.space_group_name_H-M   'P 1'
#
loop_
_entity.id
_entity.type
_entity.pdbx_description
1 polymer ?
#
loop_
_entity_poly.entity_id
_entity_poly.type
_entity_poly.pdbx_seq_one_letter_code
_entity_poly.pdbx_strand_id
1 'polypeptide(L)'
;MNSHLTIGERWRVISLRLDQGFGFRDIARRMHCTYQTVRNILQLFHETNDVVELEGRGVGNSYPQETATQLSNRFYRRTGRFVTPQTIRNYRRRWGFRAVHTRIQPLLTQRHAAQRLAFCQQYIYDDWRRVIFADEKIFEVDATGIVYWIPYGRPRPTTFRSQVQYQVAVFGAVWYNNKSNLVFIQGRTNTSTFVEYLEDGLHSHRRLIRNYYFIHDRPTWAHTVTAH
;
A
#
# COMPACT_ATOMS: atom_id res chain seq x y z
N MET A 1 -28.04 22.17 30.97
CA MET A 1 -28.42 20.76 30.71
C MET A 1 -27.61 20.26 29.52
N ASN A 2 -26.45 19.62 29.75
CA ASN A 2 -25.69 18.93 28.70
C ASN A 2 -25.98 17.44 28.84
N SER A 3 -27.10 16.99 28.29
CA SER A 3 -27.41 15.58 28.11
C SER A 3 -26.50 15.03 27.01
N HIS A 4 -25.56 14.17 27.39
CA HIS A 4 -24.69 13.50 26.42
C HIS A 4 -25.53 12.45 25.68
N LEU A 5 -25.88 12.71 24.41
CA LEU A 5 -26.65 11.77 23.62
C LEU A 5 -25.84 10.48 23.39
N THR A 6 -26.52 9.34 23.56
CA THR A 6 -26.00 8.02 23.21
C THR A 6 -25.82 7.89 21.70
N ILE A 7 -25.03 6.90 21.26
CA ILE A 7 -24.79 6.65 19.83
C ILE A 7 -26.11 6.42 19.07
N GLY A 8 -27.06 5.69 19.67
CA GLY A 8 -28.38 5.44 19.09
C GLY A 8 -29.19 6.72 18.91
N GLU A 9 -29.13 7.63 19.88
CA GLU A 9 -29.81 8.94 19.80
C GLU A 9 -29.17 9.86 18.76
N ARG A 10 -27.84 9.80 18.58
CA ARG A 10 -27.17 10.55 17.50
C ARG A 10 -27.58 10.03 16.12
N TRP A 11 -27.76 8.73 15.93
CA TRP A 11 -28.35 8.19 14.68
C TRP A 11 -29.80 8.63 14.46
N ARG A 12 -30.57 8.75 15.55
CA ARG A 12 -31.94 9.26 15.49
C ARG A 12 -31.98 10.72 15.01
N VAL A 13 -31.01 11.55 15.40
CA VAL A 13 -30.84 12.91 14.87
C VAL A 13 -30.64 12.91 13.34
N ILE A 14 -29.81 11.99 12.82
CA ILE A 14 -29.57 11.87 11.37
C ILE A 14 -30.86 11.48 10.64
N SER A 15 -31.57 10.47 11.13
CA SER A 15 -32.83 10.00 10.52
C SER A 15 -33.91 11.08 10.53
N LEU A 16 -34.06 11.82 11.63
CA LEU A 16 -34.99 12.95 11.71
C LEU A 16 -34.70 14.03 10.67
N ARG A 17 -33.42 14.25 10.34
CA ARG A 17 -33.02 15.25 9.34
C ARG A 17 -33.14 14.73 7.91
N LEU A 18 -32.55 13.58 7.61
CA LEU A 18 -32.37 13.09 6.25
C LEU A 18 -33.59 12.30 5.75
N ASP A 19 -34.23 11.52 6.62
CA ASP A 19 -35.36 10.68 6.22
C ASP A 19 -36.69 11.42 6.40
N GLN A 20 -36.80 12.22 7.45
CA GLN A 20 -38.05 12.87 7.86
C GLN A 20 -38.07 14.39 7.61
N GLY A 21 -36.96 14.97 7.14
CA GLY A 21 -36.91 16.37 6.69
C GLY A 21 -37.05 17.44 7.79
N PHE A 22 -36.99 17.09 9.07
CA PHE A 22 -37.17 18.05 10.16
C PHE A 22 -36.09 19.13 10.18
N GLY A 23 -36.47 20.33 10.65
CA GLY A 23 -35.58 21.46 10.89
C GLY A 23 -34.75 21.28 12.16
N PHE A 24 -33.56 21.88 12.21
CA PHE A 24 -32.60 21.63 13.31
C PHE A 24 -33.16 21.99 14.70
N ARG A 25 -33.94 23.07 14.80
CA ARG A 25 -34.58 23.48 16.06
C ARG A 25 -35.68 22.51 16.51
N ASP A 26 -36.40 21.91 15.56
CA ASP A 26 -37.43 20.92 15.84
C ASP A 26 -36.83 19.59 16.30
N ILE A 27 -35.67 19.23 15.76
CA ILE A 27 -34.89 18.06 16.20
C ILE A 27 -34.34 18.30 17.60
N ALA A 28 -33.77 19.48 17.88
CA ALA A 28 -33.24 19.83 19.18
C ALA A 28 -34.32 19.74 20.29
N ARG A 29 -35.52 20.26 20.01
CA ARG A 29 -36.69 20.13 20.91
C ARG A 29 -37.09 18.67 21.15
N ARG A 30 -37.14 17.85 20.10
CA ARG A 30 -37.53 16.42 20.19
C ARG A 30 -36.50 15.55 20.91
N MET A 31 -35.22 15.85 20.74
CA MET A 31 -34.11 15.09 21.31
C MET A 31 -33.68 15.63 22.68
N HIS A 32 -34.35 16.65 23.20
CA HIS A 32 -34.02 17.33 24.46
C HIS A 32 -32.53 17.71 24.53
N CYS A 33 -31.99 18.22 23.43
CA CYS A 33 -30.60 18.62 23.29
C CYS A 33 -30.49 20.02 22.70
N THR A 34 -29.27 20.57 22.66
CA THR A 34 -29.08 21.92 22.13
C THR A 34 -29.09 21.91 20.59
N TYR A 35 -29.45 23.04 20.00
CA TYR A 35 -29.28 23.27 18.56
C TYR A 35 -27.84 22.97 18.10
N GLN A 36 -26.85 23.35 18.91
CA GLN A 36 -25.44 23.14 18.57
C GLN A 36 -25.08 21.66 18.57
N THR A 37 -25.63 20.86 19.49
CA THR A 37 -25.48 19.40 19.51
C THR A 37 -25.99 18.78 18.21
N VAL A 38 -27.20 19.17 17.77
CA VAL A 38 -27.78 18.71 16.48
C VAL A 38 -26.88 19.09 15.31
N ARG A 39 -26.42 20.35 15.27
CA ARG A 39 -25.53 20.85 14.21
C ARG A 39 -24.22 20.08 14.16
N ASN A 40 -23.57 19.87 15.32
CA ASN A 40 -22.30 19.16 15.40
C ASN A 40 -22.43 17.70 14.96
N ILE A 41 -23.51 17.02 15.35
CA ILE A 41 -23.78 15.63 14.93
C ILE A 41 -23.98 15.55 13.41
N LEU A 42 -24.79 16.45 12.84
CA LEU A 42 -25.03 16.48 11.40
C LEU A 42 -23.78 16.85 10.62
N GLN A 43 -22.96 17.75 11.14
CA GLN A 43 -21.68 18.12 10.55
C GLN A 43 -20.70 16.95 10.59
N LEU A 44 -20.55 16.30 11.75
CA LEU A 44 -19.74 15.09 11.89
C LEU A 44 -20.18 14.01 10.91
N PHE A 45 -21.48 13.79 10.76
CA PHE A 45 -22.03 12.82 9.81
C PHE A 45 -21.77 13.23 8.35
N HIS A 46 -21.90 14.50 8.01
CA HIS A 46 -21.56 14.98 6.67
C HIS A 46 -20.07 14.76 6.35
N GLU A 47 -19.19 14.96 7.32
CA GLU A 47 -17.73 14.84 7.15
C GLU A 47 -17.24 13.38 7.18
N THR A 48 -17.78 12.56 8.06
CA THR A 48 -17.26 11.20 8.37
C THR A 48 -18.20 10.07 7.98
N ASN A 49 -19.45 10.38 7.65
CA ASN A 49 -20.54 9.42 7.43
C ASN A 49 -20.77 8.48 8.65
N ASP A 50 -20.42 8.94 9.85
CA ASP A 50 -20.68 8.28 11.14
C ASP A 50 -21.12 9.34 12.18
N VAL A 51 -21.65 8.89 13.31
CA VAL A 51 -22.10 9.76 14.42
C VAL A 51 -21.18 9.66 15.65
N VAL A 52 -20.15 8.83 15.55
CA VAL A 52 -19.10 8.64 16.56
C VAL A 52 -17.89 9.45 16.14
N GLU A 53 -17.41 10.31 17.05
CA GLU A 53 -16.17 11.06 16.85
C GLU A 53 -15.00 10.07 16.80
N LEU A 54 -14.18 10.15 15.75
CA LEU A 54 -12.97 9.35 15.66
C LEU A 54 -12.02 9.79 16.78
N GLU A 55 -11.63 8.86 17.64
CA GLU A 55 -10.62 9.12 18.66
C GLU A 55 -9.31 9.54 17.97
N GLY A 56 -8.94 10.82 18.10
CA GLY A 56 -7.61 11.30 17.75
C GLY A 56 -7.58 12.58 16.92
N ARG A 57 -6.97 13.62 17.49
CA ARG A 57 -6.40 14.75 16.75
C ARG A 57 -5.24 14.24 15.88
N GLY A 58 -5.52 13.96 14.61
CA GLY A 58 -4.51 13.65 13.60
C GLY A 58 -5.10 13.92 12.22
N VAL A 59 -4.74 15.04 11.62
CA VAL A 59 -5.10 15.37 10.24
C VAL A 59 -4.42 14.36 9.33
N GLY A 60 -5.19 13.38 8.90
CA GLY A 60 -4.89 12.52 7.77
C GLY A 60 -6.23 12.06 7.22
N ASN A 61 -6.55 12.44 5.99
CA ASN A 61 -7.66 11.85 5.23
C ASN A 61 -7.37 10.34 5.07
N SER A 62 -7.65 9.54 6.10
CA SER A 62 -7.37 8.11 6.11
C SER A 62 -8.53 7.41 5.43
N TYR A 63 -8.35 7.11 4.15
CA TYR A 63 -9.31 6.27 3.43
C TYR A 63 -9.48 4.93 4.15
N PRO A 64 -10.69 4.33 4.14
CA PRO A 64 -10.93 3.06 4.80
C PRO A 64 -9.93 1.99 4.34
N GLN A 65 -9.37 1.26 5.29
CA GLN A 65 -8.40 0.19 5.02
C GLN A 65 -9.00 -1.21 5.17
N GLU A 66 -10.19 -1.28 5.78
CA GLU A 66 -10.83 -2.54 6.14
C GLU A 66 -11.21 -3.37 4.91
N THR A 67 -10.98 -4.66 5.02
CA THR A 67 -11.50 -5.65 4.08
C THR A 67 -13.04 -5.71 4.17
N ALA A 68 -13.67 -6.27 3.13
CA ALA A 68 -15.12 -6.48 3.14
C ALA A 68 -15.57 -7.39 4.29
N THR A 69 -14.74 -8.35 4.69
CA THR A 69 -15.00 -9.25 5.82
C THR A 69 -14.93 -8.50 7.15
N GLN A 70 -13.90 -7.67 7.36
CA GLN A 70 -13.79 -6.84 8.56
C GLN A 70 -14.99 -5.88 8.68
N LEU A 71 -15.38 -5.25 7.57
CA LEU A 71 -16.52 -4.34 7.54
C LEU A 71 -17.85 -5.07 7.80
N SER A 72 -18.03 -6.28 7.26
CA SER A 72 -19.17 -7.17 7.55
C SER A 72 -19.27 -7.48 9.04
N ASN A 73 -18.16 -7.93 9.64
CA ASN A 73 -18.12 -8.28 11.06
C ASN A 73 -18.33 -7.06 11.96
N ARG A 74 -17.81 -5.89 11.57
CA ARG A 74 -18.07 -4.63 12.29
C ARG A 74 -19.53 -4.22 12.19
N PHE A 75 -20.13 -4.31 11.00
CA PHE A 75 -21.54 -3.99 10.76
C PHE A 75 -22.46 -4.88 11.59
N TYR A 76 -22.20 -6.19 11.61
CA TYR A 76 -22.93 -7.14 12.43
C TYR A 76 -22.82 -6.80 13.92
N ARG A 77 -21.61 -6.57 14.43
CA ARG A 77 -21.39 -6.19 15.84
C ARG A 77 -22.14 -4.91 16.25
N ARG A 78 -22.26 -3.92 15.36
CA ARG A 78 -22.94 -2.65 15.67
C ARG A 78 -24.46 -2.69 15.53
N THR A 79 -24.98 -3.50 14.60
CA THR A 79 -26.40 -3.43 14.19
C THR A 79 -27.19 -4.69 14.48
N GLY A 80 -26.52 -5.80 14.82
CA GLY A 80 -27.12 -7.13 14.91
C GLY A 80 -27.54 -7.73 13.57
N ARG A 81 -27.33 -7.01 12.45
CA ARG A 81 -27.76 -7.45 11.12
C ARG A 81 -26.57 -7.99 10.33
N PHE A 82 -26.76 -9.16 9.73
CA PHE A 82 -25.74 -9.78 8.90
C PHE A 82 -25.76 -9.19 7.49
N VAL A 83 -24.59 -8.88 6.96
CA VAL A 83 -24.39 -8.43 5.58
C VAL A 83 -23.22 -9.20 5.01
N THR A 84 -23.41 -9.85 3.86
CA THR A 84 -22.30 -10.60 3.26
C THR A 84 -21.16 -9.67 2.84
N PRO A 85 -19.90 -10.13 2.86
CA PRO A 85 -18.78 -9.38 2.26
C PRO A 85 -19.04 -9.00 0.80
N GLN A 86 -19.81 -9.81 0.06
CA GLN A 86 -20.16 -9.53 -1.33
C GLN A 86 -21.07 -8.31 -1.46
N THR A 87 -22.06 -8.17 -0.58
CA THR A 87 -22.92 -6.98 -0.52
C THR A 87 -22.08 -5.72 -0.30
N ILE A 88 -21.11 -5.76 0.61
CA ILE A 88 -20.18 -4.65 0.84
C ILE A 88 -19.37 -4.30 -0.41
N ARG A 89 -18.85 -5.30 -1.13
CA ARG A 89 -18.14 -5.07 -2.40
C ARG A 89 -19.04 -4.44 -3.47
N ASN A 90 -20.31 -4.82 -3.51
CA ASN A 90 -21.29 -4.24 -4.44
C ASN A 90 -21.53 -2.75 -4.12
N TYR A 91 -21.74 -2.41 -2.85
CA TYR A 91 -21.91 -1.02 -2.42
C TYR A 91 -20.66 -0.17 -2.67
N ARG A 92 -19.46 -0.71 -2.38
CA ARG A 92 -18.19 -0.03 -2.70
C ARG A 92 -18.10 0.33 -4.19
N ARG A 93 -18.42 -0.62 -5.08
CA ARG A 93 -18.44 -0.36 -6.52
C ARG A 93 -19.50 0.67 -6.91
N ARG A 94 -20.72 0.53 -6.40
CA ARG A 94 -21.84 1.44 -6.66
C ARG A 94 -21.53 2.88 -6.24
N TRP A 95 -20.82 3.06 -5.14
CA TRP A 95 -20.38 4.37 -4.64
C TRP A 95 -19.04 4.83 -5.20
N GLY A 96 -18.50 4.11 -6.19
CA GLY A 96 -17.29 4.53 -6.89
C GLY A 96 -16.00 4.41 -6.08
N PHE A 97 -15.91 3.48 -5.14
CA PHE A 97 -14.67 3.18 -4.43
C PHE A 97 -13.82 2.15 -5.21
N ARG A 98 -12.52 2.38 -5.23
CA ARG A 98 -11.51 1.45 -5.76
C ARG A 98 -10.46 1.12 -4.70
N ALA A 99 -9.98 -0.12 -4.72
CA ALA A 99 -8.85 -0.55 -3.92
C ALA A 99 -7.54 -0.02 -4.53
N VAL A 100 -6.71 0.63 -3.72
CA VAL A 100 -5.36 1.07 -4.12
C VAL A 100 -4.35 0.77 -3.03
N HIS A 101 -3.15 0.36 -3.44
CA HIS A 101 -1.96 0.43 -2.61
C HIS A 101 -1.31 1.81 -2.73
N THR A 102 -0.54 2.19 -1.71
CA THR A 102 0.31 3.38 -1.75
C THR A 102 1.25 3.30 -2.95
N ARG A 103 1.50 4.45 -3.58
CA ARG A 103 2.43 4.54 -4.71
C ARG A 103 3.78 5.00 -4.17
N ILE A 104 4.79 4.16 -4.27
CA ILE A 104 6.19 4.56 -4.14
C ILE A 104 6.76 4.59 -5.55
N GLN A 105 7.07 5.77 -6.06
CA GLN A 105 7.74 5.91 -7.35
C GLN A 105 9.11 6.55 -7.11
N PRO A 106 10.22 5.93 -7.57
CA PRO A 106 11.51 6.59 -7.55
C PRO A 106 11.48 7.80 -8.49
N LEU A 107 12.00 8.94 -8.02
CA LEU A 107 12.11 10.14 -8.84
C LEU A 107 13.16 9.88 -9.93
N LEU A 108 12.71 9.79 -11.18
CA LEU A 108 13.60 9.71 -12.34
C LEU A 108 14.10 11.11 -12.69
N THR A 109 15.41 11.32 -12.60
CA THR A 109 16.05 12.54 -13.10
C THR A 109 16.13 12.49 -14.63
N GLN A 110 16.26 13.65 -15.28
CA GLN A 110 16.48 13.72 -16.74
C GLN A 110 17.75 12.95 -17.15
N ARG A 111 18.79 12.98 -16.32
CA ARG A 111 20.03 12.20 -16.53
C ARG A 111 19.77 10.70 -16.58
N HIS A 112 18.99 10.17 -15.62
CA HIS A 112 18.63 8.74 -15.61
C HIS A 112 17.81 8.38 -16.86
N ALA A 113 16.88 9.25 -17.28
CA ALA A 113 16.09 9.02 -18.49
C ALA A 113 16.96 8.94 -19.75
N ALA A 114 17.91 9.87 -19.92
CA ALA A 114 18.84 9.87 -21.04
C ALA A 114 19.75 8.62 -21.06
N GLN A 115 20.30 8.24 -19.90
CA GLN A 115 21.14 7.04 -19.78
C GLN A 115 20.37 5.75 -20.10
N ARG A 116 19.12 5.64 -19.62
CA ARG A 116 18.26 4.50 -19.94
C ARG A 116 17.92 4.45 -21.42
N LEU A 117 17.62 5.60 -22.05
CA LEU A 117 17.35 5.67 -23.48
C LEU A 117 18.56 5.23 -24.30
N ALA A 118 19.76 5.74 -23.98
CA ALA A 118 20.99 5.36 -24.66
C ALA A 118 21.26 3.86 -24.54
N PHE A 119 21.11 3.28 -23.34
CA PHE A 119 21.24 1.84 -23.12
C PHE A 119 20.24 1.06 -23.97
N CYS A 120 18.96 1.43 -23.94
CA CYS A 120 17.94 0.77 -24.75
C CYS A 120 18.25 0.85 -26.25
N GLN A 121 18.67 2.01 -26.76
CA GLN A 121 19.04 2.18 -28.16
C GLN A 121 20.24 1.33 -28.55
N GLN A 122 21.24 1.22 -27.67
CA GLN A 122 22.45 0.44 -27.92
C GLN A 122 22.17 -1.06 -28.02
N TYR A 123 21.29 -1.60 -27.18
CA TYR A 123 21.06 -3.05 -27.03
C TYR A 123 19.70 -3.53 -27.56
N ILE A 124 18.99 -2.71 -28.35
CA ILE A 124 17.63 -3.03 -28.82
C ILE A 124 17.58 -4.27 -29.73
N TYR A 125 18.67 -4.57 -30.45
CA TYR A 125 18.76 -5.69 -31.40
C TYR A 125 19.61 -6.87 -30.88
N ASP A 126 20.08 -6.81 -29.63
CA ASP A 126 20.94 -7.84 -29.06
C ASP A 126 20.17 -9.14 -28.73
N ASP A 127 20.88 -10.26 -28.76
CA ASP A 127 20.32 -11.55 -28.32
C ASP A 127 20.39 -11.69 -26.80
N TRP A 128 19.25 -11.47 -26.16
CA TRP A 128 19.07 -11.58 -24.72
C TRP A 128 19.10 -13.02 -24.19
N ARG A 129 19.15 -14.05 -25.06
CA ARG A 129 19.18 -15.46 -24.62
C ARG A 129 20.45 -15.83 -23.87
N ARG A 130 21.54 -15.12 -24.11
CA ARG A 130 22.85 -15.33 -23.49
C ARG A 130 23.15 -14.29 -22.41
N VAL A 131 22.12 -13.75 -21.78
CA VAL A 131 22.24 -12.75 -20.72
C VAL A 131 21.76 -13.33 -19.40
N ILE A 132 22.59 -13.19 -18.37
CA ILE A 132 22.26 -13.49 -16.98
C ILE A 132 21.89 -12.18 -16.31
N PHE A 133 20.71 -12.13 -15.73
CA PHE A 133 20.26 -11.03 -14.89
C PHE A 133 20.40 -11.47 -13.44
N ALA A 134 21.20 -10.74 -12.67
CA ALA A 134 21.38 -10.96 -11.25
C ALA A 134 20.96 -9.72 -10.46
N ASP A 135 20.32 -9.94 -9.31
CA ASP A 135 19.84 -8.87 -8.45
C ASP A 135 19.76 -9.33 -6.98
N GLU A 136 19.88 -8.38 -6.06
CA GLU A 136 19.57 -8.57 -4.66
C GLU A 136 18.15 -8.08 -4.36
N LYS A 137 17.38 -8.93 -3.68
CA LYS A 137 16.03 -8.57 -3.26
C LYS A 137 15.86 -8.71 -1.75
N ILE A 138 15.39 -7.63 -1.13
CA ILE A 138 14.87 -7.66 0.22
C ILE A 138 13.38 -8.00 0.18
N PHE A 139 13.04 -9.13 0.80
CA PHE A 139 11.69 -9.55 1.12
C PHE A 139 11.38 -9.10 2.53
N GLU A 140 10.53 -8.08 2.63
CA GLU A 140 10.02 -7.58 3.90
C GLU A 140 8.79 -8.41 4.28
N VAL A 141 8.77 -8.97 5.48
CA VAL A 141 7.53 -9.53 6.07
C VAL A 141 6.75 -8.34 6.58
N ASP A 142 6.10 -7.66 5.64
CA ASP A 142 5.21 -6.56 5.94
C ASP A 142 3.79 -7.09 6.12
N ALA A 143 3.28 -7.05 7.35
CA ALA A 143 1.88 -7.31 7.63
C ALA A 143 0.96 -6.21 7.06
N THR A 144 1.53 -5.08 6.61
CA THR A 144 0.81 -3.91 6.10
C THR A 144 0.79 -3.87 4.57
N GLY A 145 0.27 -4.93 3.96
CA GLY A 145 -0.35 -4.87 2.63
C GLY A 145 -1.62 -4.00 2.60
N ILE A 146 -1.56 -2.80 3.19
CA ILE A 146 -2.70 -1.93 3.42
C ILE A 146 -3.30 -1.54 2.07
N VAL A 147 -4.56 -1.90 1.90
CA VAL A 147 -5.39 -1.50 0.77
C VAL A 147 -6.25 -0.34 1.23
N TYR A 148 -6.11 0.79 0.57
CA TYR A 148 -6.99 1.93 0.77
C TYR A 148 -8.17 1.86 -0.19
N TRP A 149 -9.38 2.04 0.33
CA TRP A 149 -10.59 2.17 -0.48
C TRP A 149 -10.83 3.66 -0.75
N ILE A 150 -10.44 4.13 -1.94
CA ILE A 150 -10.54 5.54 -2.32
C ILE A 150 -11.67 5.76 -3.33
N PRO A 151 -12.43 6.87 -3.25
CA PRO A 151 -13.34 7.26 -4.34
C PRO A 151 -12.59 7.48 -5.66
N TYR A 152 -13.26 7.23 -6.78
CA TYR A 152 -12.74 7.57 -8.11
C TYR A 152 -12.39 9.07 -8.19
N GLY A 153 -11.34 9.39 -8.95
CA GLY A 153 -10.85 10.75 -9.11
C GLY A 153 -10.01 11.29 -7.95
N ARG A 154 -9.99 10.62 -6.78
CA ARG A 154 -9.16 11.07 -5.64
C ARG A 154 -7.70 10.60 -5.75
N PRO A 155 -6.74 11.41 -5.25
CA PRO A 155 -5.33 11.01 -5.21
C PRO A 155 -5.12 9.84 -4.26
N ARG A 156 -4.13 8.99 -4.58
CA ARG A 156 -3.74 7.89 -3.68
C ARG A 156 -3.11 8.47 -2.42
N PRO A 157 -3.37 7.90 -1.23
CA PRO A 157 -2.71 8.31 -0.02
C PRO A 157 -1.21 8.01 -0.08
N THR A 158 -0.44 8.93 0.48
CA THR A 158 0.99 8.76 0.71
C THR A 158 1.17 8.41 2.18
N THR A 159 1.82 7.30 2.47
CA THR A 159 2.08 6.83 3.83
C THR A 159 3.58 6.77 4.04
N PHE A 160 4.03 7.17 5.22
CA PHE A 160 5.40 6.97 5.67
C PHE A 160 5.58 5.49 6.03
N ARG A 161 6.62 4.83 5.49
CA ARG A 161 6.92 3.44 5.84
C ARG A 161 7.15 3.34 7.35
N SER A 162 6.42 2.44 8.03
CA SER A 162 6.79 2.00 9.37
C SER A 162 8.07 1.17 9.33
N GLN A 163 8.78 1.08 10.45
CA GLN A 163 9.96 0.24 10.56
C GLN A 163 9.57 -1.24 10.34
N VAL A 164 10.22 -1.89 9.38
CA VAL A 164 9.99 -3.29 9.03
C VAL A 164 10.54 -4.16 10.17
N GLN A 165 9.72 -5.08 10.69
CA GLN A 165 10.13 -5.96 11.80
C GLN A 165 11.04 -7.11 11.35
N TYR A 166 10.72 -7.73 10.21
CA TYR A 166 11.48 -8.84 9.66
C TYR A 166 11.72 -8.63 8.18
N GLN A 167 12.98 -8.77 7.78
CA GLN A 167 13.39 -8.67 6.40
C GLN A 167 14.36 -9.81 6.08
N VAL A 168 14.24 -10.35 4.88
CA VAL A 168 15.10 -11.39 4.35
C VAL A 168 15.68 -10.89 3.05
N ALA A 169 17.00 -10.70 3.01
CA ALA A 169 17.69 -10.35 1.79
C ALA A 169 18.12 -11.65 1.07
N VAL A 170 17.89 -11.72 -0.23
CA VAL A 170 18.33 -12.84 -1.05
C VAL A 170 19.02 -12.34 -2.32
N PHE A 171 20.02 -13.07 -2.76
CA PHE A 171 20.61 -12.95 -4.08
C PHE A 171 20.05 -14.04 -4.99
N GLY A 172 19.84 -13.69 -6.25
CA GLY A 172 19.46 -14.65 -7.27
C GLY A 172 19.78 -14.15 -8.66
N ALA A 173 19.89 -15.11 -9.59
CA ALA A 173 20.11 -14.83 -10.99
C ALA A 173 19.20 -15.69 -11.88
N VAL A 174 18.80 -15.13 -13.01
CA VAL A 174 17.93 -15.77 -14.00
C VAL A 174 18.46 -15.53 -15.41
N TRP A 175 18.25 -16.49 -16.29
CA TRP A 175 18.53 -16.37 -17.72
C TRP A 175 17.51 -17.18 -18.51
N TYR A 176 17.59 -17.14 -19.84
CA TYR A 176 16.53 -17.58 -20.74
C TYR A 176 15.96 -18.98 -20.45
N ASN A 177 16.79 -19.95 -20.06
CA ASN A 177 16.37 -21.33 -19.90
C ASN A 177 16.57 -21.92 -18.50
N ASN A 178 17.11 -21.16 -17.54
CA ASN A 178 17.40 -21.67 -16.19
C ASN A 178 17.62 -20.50 -15.20
N LYS A 179 17.92 -20.82 -13.94
CA LYS A 179 18.08 -19.88 -12.81
C LYS A 179 19.11 -20.40 -11.82
N SER A 180 19.66 -19.50 -11.00
CA SER A 180 20.52 -19.84 -9.88
C SER A 180 19.73 -20.44 -8.72
N ASN A 181 20.43 -21.00 -7.74
CA ASN A 181 19.89 -21.14 -6.41
C ASN A 181 19.70 -19.75 -5.78
N LEU A 182 18.73 -19.61 -4.88
CA LEU A 182 18.60 -18.41 -4.06
C LEU A 182 19.59 -18.48 -2.90
N VAL A 183 20.39 -17.43 -2.74
CA VAL A 183 21.36 -17.32 -1.66
C VAL A 183 20.84 -16.32 -0.63
N PHE A 184 20.72 -16.73 0.63
CA PHE A 184 20.28 -15.85 1.70
C PHE A 184 21.45 -14.97 2.16
N ILE A 185 21.27 -13.66 2.04
CA ILE A 185 22.27 -12.66 2.38
C ILE A 185 22.22 -12.43 3.89
N GLN A 186 23.35 -12.66 4.56
CA GLN A 186 23.51 -12.39 5.98
C GLN A 186 24.33 -11.11 6.18
N GLY A 187 23.76 -10.13 6.87
CA GLY A 187 24.44 -8.86 7.18
C GLY A 187 24.51 -7.90 6.00
N ARG A 188 25.60 -7.12 5.93
CA ARG A 188 25.81 -6.10 4.89
C ARG A 188 26.64 -6.67 3.73
N THR A 189 26.17 -6.47 2.51
CA THR A 189 26.93 -6.80 1.29
C THR A 189 28.14 -5.89 1.14
N ASN A 190 29.30 -6.51 0.95
CA ASN A 190 30.55 -5.94 0.45
C ASN A 190 31.08 -6.79 -0.72
N THR A 191 32.22 -6.40 -1.29
CA THR A 191 32.83 -7.10 -2.43
C THR A 191 33.12 -8.58 -2.16
N SER A 192 33.65 -8.94 -0.99
CA SER A 192 33.95 -10.35 -0.65
C SER A 192 32.67 -11.18 -0.58
N THR A 193 31.70 -10.69 0.18
CA THR A 193 30.42 -11.39 0.35
C THR A 193 29.65 -11.50 -0.96
N PHE A 194 29.78 -10.52 -1.87
CA PHE A 194 29.15 -10.62 -3.18
C PHE A 194 29.78 -11.71 -4.05
N VAL A 195 31.11 -11.84 -4.03
CA VAL A 195 31.81 -12.94 -4.71
C VAL A 195 31.37 -14.29 -4.15
N GLU A 196 31.22 -14.40 -2.82
CA GLU A 196 30.66 -15.59 -2.17
C GLU A 196 29.26 -15.91 -2.68
N TYR A 197 28.36 -14.91 -2.79
CA TYR A 197 27.01 -15.11 -3.31
C TYR A 197 26.98 -15.58 -4.77
N LEU A 198 27.90 -15.05 -5.59
CA LEU A 198 28.05 -15.48 -6.98
C LEU A 198 28.49 -16.94 -7.06
N GLU A 199 29.49 -17.34 -6.28
CA GLU A 199 29.92 -18.74 -6.21
C GLU A 199 28.77 -19.62 -5.71
N ASP A 200 28.15 -19.31 -4.58
CA ASP A 200 27.07 -20.12 -4.01
C ASP A 200 25.86 -20.26 -4.95
N GLY A 201 25.50 -19.19 -5.66
CA GLY A 201 24.36 -19.16 -6.57
C GLY A 201 24.63 -19.84 -7.92
N LEU A 202 25.83 -19.62 -8.49
CA LEU A 202 26.11 -19.91 -9.91
C LEU A 202 27.19 -20.99 -10.14
N HIS A 203 27.92 -21.42 -9.11
CA HIS A 203 29.04 -22.36 -9.28
C HIS A 203 28.64 -23.67 -9.99
N SER A 204 27.47 -24.20 -9.65
CA SER A 204 26.90 -25.41 -10.28
C SER A 204 26.64 -25.24 -11.79
N HIS A 205 26.45 -24.00 -12.24
CA HIS A 205 26.14 -23.65 -13.63
C HIS A 205 27.34 -23.07 -14.39
N ARG A 206 28.51 -22.90 -13.77
CA ARG A 206 29.70 -22.21 -14.34
C ARG A 206 30.08 -22.64 -15.76
N ARG A 207 29.94 -23.92 -16.09
CA ARG A 207 30.26 -24.46 -17.42
C ARG A 207 29.23 -24.05 -18.48
N LEU A 208 27.96 -23.99 -18.09
CA LEU A 208 26.84 -23.63 -18.97
C LEU A 208 26.84 -22.13 -19.29
N ILE A 209 27.22 -21.32 -18.30
CA ILE A 209 27.14 -19.86 -18.38
C ILE A 209 28.45 -19.18 -18.80
N ARG A 210 29.51 -19.95 -19.10
CA ARG A 210 30.86 -19.43 -19.39
C ARG A 210 30.89 -18.35 -20.48
N ASN A 211 29.99 -18.42 -21.46
CA ASN A 211 29.93 -17.48 -22.57
C ASN A 211 28.65 -16.62 -22.55
N TYR A 212 28.12 -16.34 -21.37
CA TYR A 212 26.97 -15.45 -21.18
C TYR A 212 27.46 -14.07 -20.75
N TYR A 213 26.69 -13.04 -21.11
CA TYR A 213 26.85 -11.69 -20.58
C TYR A 213 26.19 -11.62 -19.21
N PHE A 214 26.88 -11.02 -18.25
CA PHE A 214 26.37 -10.83 -16.90
C PHE A 214 25.91 -9.39 -16.72
N ILE A 215 24.66 -9.22 -16.29
CA ILE A 215 24.08 -7.92 -15.97
C ILE A 215 23.69 -7.92 -14.50
N HIS A 216 24.21 -6.93 -13.78
CA HIS A 216 23.81 -6.56 -12.43
C HIS A 216 23.81 -5.02 -12.33
N ASP A 217 23.33 -4.48 -11.22
CA ASP A 217 23.34 -3.04 -10.98
C ASP A 217 24.77 -2.51 -10.73
N ARG A 218 24.91 -1.20 -10.51
CA ARG A 218 26.19 -0.60 -10.11
C ARG A 218 26.13 -0.29 -8.62
N PRO A 219 26.44 -1.25 -7.74
CA PRO A 219 26.41 -1.00 -6.31
C PRO A 219 27.57 -0.10 -5.91
N THR A 220 27.35 0.73 -4.88
CA THR A 220 28.33 1.73 -4.44
C THR A 220 29.65 1.14 -3.93
N TRP A 221 29.65 -0.14 -3.52
CA TRP A 221 30.84 -0.87 -3.09
C TRP A 221 31.64 -1.48 -4.25
N ALA A 222 31.07 -1.54 -5.46
CA ALA A 222 31.78 -1.98 -6.65
C ALA A 222 32.61 -0.82 -7.22
N HIS A 223 33.76 -0.55 -6.60
CA HIS A 223 34.78 0.30 -7.20
C HIS A 223 35.44 -0.48 -8.34
N THR A 224 34.98 -0.26 -9.57
CA THR A 224 35.71 -0.74 -10.75
C THR A 224 36.96 0.12 -10.88
N VAL A 225 38.12 -0.43 -10.49
CA VAL A 225 39.39 0.05 -11.02
C VAL A 225 39.35 -0.35 -12.49
N THR A 226 39.26 0.64 -13.38
CA THR A 226 39.34 0.44 -14.82
C THR A 226 40.63 -0.32 -15.11
N ALA A 227 40.53 -1.61 -15.45
CA ALA A 227 41.65 -2.33 -16.04
C ALA A 227 41.79 -1.80 -17.47
N HIS A 228 42.88 -1.08 -17.70
CA HIS A 228 43.34 -0.66 -19.03
C HIS A 228 43.70 -1.86 -19.90
#